data_AF-A0A8S2S1G6-F1
#
_entry.id   AF-A0A8S2S1G6-F1
#
_cell.length_a   1.000
_cell.length_b   1.000
_cell.length_c   1.000
_cell.angle_alpha   90.00
_cell.angle_beta   90.00
_cell.angle_gamma   90.00
#
_symmetry.space_group_name_H-M   'P 1'
#
loop_
_entity.id
_entity.type
_entity.pdbx_description
1 polymer ?
#
loop_
_entity_poly.entity_id
_entity_poly.type
_entity_poly.pdbx_seq_one_letter_code
_entity_poly.pdbx_strand_id
1 'polypeptide(L)'
;MNLREPTTLAAANKFLGGMSWYRKFLPQFASVAAPIISVTNLTKTNRKKFVWGPPQRGAFLQLKQLLINQPLFLQFPNDDYPII
;
A
#
# COMPACT_ATOMS: atom_id res chain seq x y z
N MET A 1 -8.36 7.97 4.88
CA MET A 1 -7.93 7.76 3.47
C MET A 1 -8.87 6.77 2.78
N ASN A 2 -9.57 7.18 1.71
CA ASN A 2 -10.40 6.27 0.91
C ASN A 2 -9.52 5.47 -0.08
N LEU A 3 -8.80 4.47 0.45
CA LEU A 3 -8.01 3.54 -0.35
C LEU A 3 -8.96 2.55 -1.04
N ARG A 4 -9.21 2.78 -2.34
CA ARG A 4 -9.96 1.87 -3.21
C ARG A 4 -9.06 0.72 -3.65
N GLU A 5 -9.62 -0.49 -3.70
CA GLU A 5 -8.90 -1.67 -4.18
C GLU A 5 -8.42 -1.43 -5.62
N PRO A 6 -7.11 -1.60 -5.91
CA PRO A 6 -6.60 -1.34 -7.23
C PRO A 6 -7.05 -2.44 -8.19
N THR A 7 -7.97 -2.11 -9.09
CA THR A 7 -8.46 -3.00 -10.14
C THR A 7 -7.56 -3.04 -11.38
N THR A 8 -6.52 -2.20 -11.42
CA THR A 8 -5.58 -2.12 -12.54
C THR A 8 -4.13 -2.15 -12.08
N LEU A 9 -3.25 -2.65 -12.94
CA LEU A 9 -1.80 -2.69 -12.71
C LEU A 9 -1.22 -1.30 -12.40
N ALA A 10 -1.72 -0.25 -13.05
CA ALA A 10 -1.30 1.12 -12.81
C ALA A 10 -1.67 1.60 -11.39
N ALA A 11 -2.91 1.32 -10.95
CA ALA A 11 -3.35 1.64 -9.60
C ALA A 11 -2.57 0.85 -8.54
N ALA A 12 -2.28 -0.42 -8.79
CA ALA A 12 -1.52 -1.27 -7.89
C ALA A 12 -0.06 -0.79 -7.77
N ASN A 13 0.59 -0.41 -8.88
CA ASN A 13 1.92 0.20 -8.86
C ASN A 13 1.94 1.55 -8.13
N LYS A 14 0.93 2.42 -8.36
CA LYS A 14 0.80 3.70 -7.64
C LYS A 14 0.65 3.49 -6.14
N PHE A 15 -0.15 2.50 -5.75
CA PHE A 15 -0.34 2.12 -4.34
C PHE A 15 0.95 1.59 -3.72
N LEU A 16 1.65 0.66 -4.40
CA LEU A 16 2.92 0.11 -3.94
C LEU A 16 4.02 1.19 -3.84
N GLY A 17 4.06 2.12 -4.80
CA GLY A 17 4.95 3.28 -4.77
C GLY A 17 4.68 4.16 -3.54
N GLY A 18 3.41 4.42 -3.23
CA GLY A 18 3.01 5.13 -2.02
C GLY A 18 3.39 4.39 -0.75
N MET A 19 3.23 3.07 -0.72
CA MET A 19 3.57 2.23 0.44
C MET A 19 5.07 1.93 0.59
N SER A 20 5.87 2.12 -0.46
CA SER A 20 7.32 1.91 -0.39
C SER A 20 8.01 2.84 0.61
N TRP A 21 7.41 3.99 0.92
CA TRP A 21 7.88 4.87 1.99
C TRP A 21 7.58 4.33 3.40
N TYR A 22 6.49 3.55 3.54
CA TYR A 22 6.01 2.99 4.81
C TYR A 22 6.70 1.68 5.18
N ARG A 23 7.44 1.05 4.25
CA ARG A 23 8.17 -0.21 4.47
C ARG A 23 9.13 -0.18 5.67
N LYS A 24 9.67 1.00 6.01
CA LYS A 24 10.58 1.19 7.17
C LYS A 24 9.88 1.16 8.53
N PHE A 25 8.56 1.32 8.52
CA PHE A 25 7.74 1.37 9.73
C PHE A 25 6.91 0.09 9.90
N LEU A 26 6.53 -0.55 8.80
CA LEU A 26 5.69 -1.74 8.82
C LEU A 26 6.56 -3.02 8.91
N PRO A 27 6.62 -3.70 10.08
CA PRO A 27 7.25 -5.01 10.16
C PRO A 27 6.50 -5.99 9.26
N GLN A 28 7.24 -6.84 8.55
CA GLN A 28 6.70 -7.84 7.61
C GLN A 28 5.97 -7.28 6.38
N PHE A 29 6.15 -5.99 6.06
CA PHE A 29 5.59 -5.38 4.85
C PHE A 29 5.88 -6.17 3.58
N ALA A 30 7.11 -6.67 3.41
CA ALA A 30 7.50 -7.43 2.23
C ALA A 30 6.69 -8.73 2.06
N SER A 31 6.36 -9.40 3.17
CA SER A 31 5.58 -10.65 3.14
C SER A 31 4.12 -10.39 2.80
N VAL A 32 3.52 -9.35 3.40
CA VAL A 32 2.14 -8.95 3.10
C VAL A 32 2.03 -8.36 1.69
N ALA A 33 3.01 -7.58 1.25
CA ALA A 33 3.01 -7.00 -0.08
C ALA A 33 3.39 -8.01 -1.18
N ALA A 34 3.96 -9.17 -0.85
CA ALA A 34 4.39 -10.18 -1.82
C ALA A 34 3.35 -10.52 -2.90
N PRO A 35 2.07 -10.83 -2.60
CA PRO A 35 1.06 -11.11 -3.63
C PRO A 35 0.73 -9.88 -4.49
N ILE A 36 0.82 -8.66 -3.96
CA ILE A 36 0.65 -7.42 -4.73
C ILE A 36 1.86 -7.18 -5.62
N ILE A 37 3.07 -7.36 -5.08
CA ILE A 37 4.34 -7.25 -5.80
C ILE A 37 4.39 -8.29 -6.92
N SER A 38 3.90 -9.50 -6.69
CA SER A 38 3.85 -10.55 -7.72
C SER A 38 2.99 -10.17 -8.93
N VAL A 39 1.92 -9.39 -8.72
CA VAL A 39 1.05 -8.93 -9.83
C VAL A 39 1.48 -7.60 -10.42
N THR A 40 2.26 -6.78 -9.70
CA THR A 40 2.80 -5.51 -10.21
C THR A 40 4.16 -5.66 -10.87
N ASN A 41 4.99 -6.61 -10.41
CA ASN A 41 6.31 -6.95 -10.95
C ASN A 41 6.22 -7.85 -12.20
N LEU A 42 5.17 -7.62 -13.01
CA LEU A 42 5.06 -8.22 -14.32
C LEU A 42 5.97 -7.42 -15.26
N THR A 43 6.96 -8.10 -15.86
CA THR A 43 7.76 -7.56 -16.97
C THR A 43 6.82 -6.99 -18.04
N LYS A 44 7.27 -5.97 -18.80
CA LYS A 44 6.45 -5.23 -19.78
C LYS A 44 5.57 -6.15 -20.66
N THR A 45 6.09 -7.33 -20.99
CA THR A 45 5.46 -8.39 -21.80
C THR A 45 4.29 -9.12 -21.10
N ASN A 46 4.33 -9.27 -19.77
CA ASN A 46 3.33 -9.99 -18.98
C ASN A 46 2.28 -9.09 -18.32
N ARG A 47 2.35 -7.77 -18.50
CA ARG A 47 1.40 -6.81 -17.90
C ARG A 47 -0.08 -7.07 -18.25
N LYS A 48 -0.35 -7.73 -19.39
CA LYS A 48 -1.72 -8.13 -19.79
C LYS A 48 -2.30 -9.29 -18.96
N LYS A 49 -1.48 -10.02 -18.20
CA LYS A 49 -1.90 -11.10 -17.29
C LYS A 49 -2.08 -10.64 -15.85
N PHE A 50 -2.40 -9.36 -15.63
CA PHE A 50 -2.73 -8.87 -14.30
C PHE A 50 -4.02 -9.55 -13.82
N VAL A 51 -3.90 -10.38 -12.78
CA VAL A 51 -5.04 -11.05 -12.14
C VAL A 51 -5.12 -10.54 -10.71
N TRP A 52 -6.21 -9.84 -10.40
CA TRP A 52 -6.52 -9.41 -9.04
C TRP A 52 -7.50 -10.39 -8.42
N GLY A 53 -6.99 -11.26 -7.55
CA GLY A 53 -7.78 -12.31 -6.90
C GLY A 53 -7.87 -12.14 -5.38
N PRO A 54 -8.37 -13.18 -4.70
CA PRO A 54 -8.43 -13.24 -3.24
C PRO A 54 -7.11 -12.95 -2.51
N PRO A 55 -5.94 -13.47 -2.95
CA PRO A 55 -4.69 -13.26 -2.20
C PRO A 55 -4.20 -11.80 -2.29
N GLN A 56 -4.39 -11.13 -3.42
CA GLN A 56 -4.05 -9.70 -3.57
C GLN A 56 -4.98 -8.82 -2.73
N ARG A 57 -6.27 -9.17 -2.68
CA ARG A 57 -7.25 -8.48 -1.86
C ARG A 57 -6.94 -8.61 -0.36
N GLY A 58 -6.60 -9.82 0.09
CA GLY A 58 -6.19 -10.07 1.48
C GLY A 58 -4.98 -9.25 1.89
N ALA A 59 -3.95 -9.21 1.04
CA ALA A 59 -2.78 -8.36 1.25
C ALA A 59 -3.10 -6.87 1.28
N PHE A 60 -4.00 -6.40 0.40
CA PHE A 60 -4.42 -5.00 0.39
C PHE A 60 -5.13 -4.62 1.70
N LEU A 61 -6.03 -5.48 2.18
CA LEU A 61 -6.74 -5.29 3.44
C LEU A 61 -5.78 -5.31 4.63
N GLN A 62 -4.83 -6.26 4.67
CA GLN A 62 -3.81 -6.31 5.71
C GLN A 62 -2.93 -5.06 5.71
N LEU A 63 -2.49 -4.58 4.54
CA LEU A 63 -1.70 -3.35 4.45
C LEU A 63 -2.51 -2.13 4.89
N LYS A 64 -3.79 -2.06 4.54
CA LYS A 64 -4.69 -1.01 5.03
C LYS A 64 -4.83 -1.07 6.55
N GLN A 65 -4.99 -2.25 7.13
CA GLN A 65 -5.05 -2.43 8.57
C GLN A 65 -3.72 -2.06 9.24
N LEU A 66 -2.59 -2.48 8.68
CA LEU A 66 -1.26 -2.11 9.18
C LEU A 66 -1.07 -0.59 9.15
N LEU A 67 -1.54 0.10 8.10
CA LEU A 67 -1.48 1.55 7.99
C LEU A 67 -2.37 2.28 9.01
N ILE A 68 -3.51 1.69 9.37
CA ILE A 68 -4.43 2.23 10.39
C ILE A 68 -3.89 1.97 11.80
N ASN A 69 -3.36 0.77 12.02
CA ASN A 69 -2.95 0.29 13.34
C ASN A 69 -1.55 0.77 13.73
N GLN A 70 -0.69 1.08 12.76
CA GLN A 70 0.54 1.82 12.99
C GLN A 70 0.24 3.32 12.95
N PRO A 71 0.31 4.02 14.09
CA PRO A 71 0.03 5.45 14.16
C PRO A 71 1.23 6.21 13.59
N LEU A 72 1.41 6.17 12.27
CA LEU A 72 2.43 6.96 11.60
C LEU A 72 2.03 8.44 11.48
N PHE A 73 0.77 8.75 11.80
CA PHE A 73 0.22 10.10 11.78
C PHE A 73 -0.68 10.33 13.00
N LEU A 74 -0.08 10.52 14.17
CA LEU A 74 -0.63 11.39 15.22
C LEU A 74 0.23 12.66 15.39
N GLN A 75 0.94 13.07 14.34
CA GLN A 75 1.51 14.40 14.20
C GLN A 75 1.04 14.98 12.87
N PHE A 76 -0.27 15.20 12.75
CA PHE A 76 -0.66 16.43 12.06
C PHE A 76 -0.20 17.55 13.01
N PRO A 77 0.60 18.53 12.57
CA PRO A 77 0.61 19.78 13.30
C PRO A 77 -0.82 20.28 13.23
N ASN A 78 -1.53 20.23 14.36
CA ASN A 78 -2.69 21.09 14.51
C ASN A 78 -2.14 22.51 14.30
N ASP A 79 -2.71 23.23 13.34
CA ASP A 79 -2.43 24.65 13.04
C ASP A 79 -2.77 25.60 14.23
N ASP A 80 -3.06 25.02 15.40
CA ASP A 80 -3.54 25.68 16.61
C ASP A 80 -2.44 25.78 17.70
N TYR A 81 -1.17 25.66 17.34
CA TYR A 81 -0.08 26.02 18.25
C TYR A 81 0.56 27.31 17.75
N PRO A 82 0.41 28.44 18.47
CA PRO A 82 1.11 29.65 18.12
C PRO A 82 2.61 29.38 18.25
N ILE A 83 3.34 29.70 17.18
CA ILE A 83 4.80 29.71 17.21
C ILE A 83 5.18 30.85 18.16
N ILE A 84 5.64 30.47 19.36
CA ILE A 84 6.28 31.37 20.33
C ILE A 84 7.58 31.92 19.78
#